data_AF-A0A1V0FWQ3-F1
#
_entry.id   AF-A0A1V0FWQ3-F1
#
_cell.length_a   1.000
_cell.length_b   1.000
_cell.length_c   1.000
_cell.angle_alpha   90.00
_cell.angle_beta   90.00
_cell.angle_gamma   90.00
#
_symmetry.space_group_name_H-M   'P 1'
#
loop_
_entity.id
_entity.type
_entity.pdbx_description
1 polymer ?
#
loop_
_entity_poly.entity_id
_entity_poly.type
_entity_poly.pdbx_seq_one_letter_code
_entity_poly.pdbx_strand_id
1 'polypeptide(L)' 'GGKYCPEPKKPTCMLDYKINECCKESDCSAGSICCKLPCGNACQRESPFATNGVPVKDGEHCVRGIDVRY' A
#
# COMPACT_ATOMS: atom_id res chain seq x y z
N GLY A 1 5.80 12.26 14.52
CA GLY A 1 4.47 12.32 13.86
C GLY A 1 4.24 10.96 13.24
N GLY A 2 3.04 10.40 13.39
CA GLY A 2 2.75 9.01 13.02
C GLY A 2 2.88 8.75 11.52
N LYS A 3 3.61 7.70 11.15
CA LYS A 3 3.74 7.20 9.77
C LYS A 3 2.66 6.14 9.49
N TYR A 4 1.39 6.52 9.55
CA TYR A 4 0.29 5.55 9.44
C TYR A 4 -0.37 5.57 8.05
N CYS A 5 -0.70 4.39 7.53
CA CYS A 5 -1.45 4.26 6.29
C CYS A 5 -2.90 4.64 6.50
N PRO A 6 -3.51 5.47 5.64
CA PRO A 6 -4.94 5.71 5.74
C PRO A 6 -5.73 4.41 5.55
N GLU A 7 -6.92 4.33 6.16
CA GLU A 7 -7.80 3.19 5.94
C GLU A 7 -8.32 3.15 4.50
N PRO A 8 -8.34 1.97 3.86
CA PRO A 8 -8.89 1.84 2.52
C PRO A 8 -10.38 2.18 2.50
N LYS A 9 -10.82 3.01 1.55
CA LYS A 9 -12.26 3.33 1.37
C LYS A 9 -13.11 2.14 0.93
N LYS A 10 -12.48 1.13 0.32
CA LYS A 10 -13.12 -0.12 -0.10
C LYS A 10 -12.48 -1.28 0.66
N PRO A 11 -13.25 -2.23 1.19
CA PRO A 11 -12.70 -3.34 1.96
C PRO A 11 -12.10 -4.44 1.07
N THR A 12 -12.56 -4.57 -0.19
CA THR A 12 -12.17 -5.66 -1.09
C THR A 12 -11.84 -5.14 -2.50
N CYS A 13 -11.01 -5.90 -3.21
CA CYS A 13 -10.80 -5.70 -4.64
C CYS A 13 -11.78 -6.56 -5.43
N MET A 14 -12.36 -6.01 -6.49
CA MET A 14 -13.24 -6.75 -7.42
C MET A 14 -12.48 -7.28 -8.64
N LEU A 15 -11.16 -7.15 -8.65
CA LEU A 15 -10.28 -7.62 -9.73
C LEU A 15 -9.59 -8.90 -9.29
N ASP A 16 -9.38 -9.81 -10.24
CA ASP A 16 -8.67 -11.07 -10.02
C ASP A 16 -7.14 -10.88 -9.95
N TYR A 17 -6.66 -9.67 -10.17
CA TYR A 17 -5.25 -9.29 -10.11
C TYR A 17 -5.05 -8.09 -9.18
N LYS A 18 -3.82 -7.96 -8.67
CA LYS A 18 -3.39 -6.78 -7.90
C LYS A 18 -2.43 -5.95 -8.72
N ILE A 19 -2.44 -4.64 -8.53
CA ILE A 19 -1.45 -3.72 -9.09
C ILE A 19 -0.70 -3.08 -7.94
N ASN A 20 0.58 -3.40 -7.80
CA ASN A 20 1.44 -2.76 -6.82
C ASN A 20 2.18 -1.59 -7.47
N GLU A 21 1.79 -0.37 -7.15
CA GLU A 21 2.51 0.84 -7.57
C GLU A 21 3.86 0.97 -6.85
N CYS A 22 3.92 0.48 -5.60
CA CYS A 22 5.10 0.52 -4.73
C CYS A 22 5.29 -0.82 -4.01
N CYS A 23 6.53 -1.09 -3.59
CA CYS A 23 6.88 -2.24 -2.77
C CYS A 23 7.64 -1.88 -1.49
N LYS A 24 7.99 -0.61 -1.32
CA LYS A 24 8.72 -0.08 -0.17
C LYS A 24 8.47 1.42 -0.05
N GLU A 25 8.70 2.00 1.12
CA GLU A 25 8.50 3.44 1.37
C GLU A 25 9.34 4.30 0.41
N SER A 26 10.57 3.86 0.09
CA SER A 26 11.47 4.58 -0.84
C SER A 26 11.02 4.57 -2.31
N ASP A 27 10.02 3.77 -2.68
CA ASP A 27 9.40 3.87 -4.01
C ASP A 27 8.44 5.08 -4.11
N CYS A 28 8.07 5.67 -2.97
CA CYS A 28 7.14 6.79 -2.87
C CYS A 28 7.88 8.12 -2.70
N SER A 29 7.23 9.21 -3.12
CA SER A 29 7.71 10.58 -2.89
C SER A 29 7.73 10.93 -1.39
N ALA A 30 8.52 11.92 -1.02
CA ALA A 30 8.61 12.40 0.36
C ALA A 30 7.23 12.76 0.96
N GLY A 31 6.94 12.26 2.16
CA GLY A 31 5.64 12.44 2.85
C GLY A 31 4.54 11.46 2.42
N SER A 32 4.89 10.50 1.57
CA SER A 32 4.05 9.36 1.21
C SER A 32 4.70 8.06 1.66
N ILE A 33 3.86 7.10 2.05
CA ILE A 33 4.25 5.77 2.47
C ILE A 33 3.57 4.72 1.59
N CYS A 34 4.23 3.59 1.40
CA CYS A 34 3.66 2.50 0.63
C CYS A 34 2.67 1.70 1.49
N CYS A 35 1.40 1.68 1.09
CA CYS A 35 0.32 1.08 1.85
C CYS A 35 -0.33 -0.08 1.10
N LYS A 36 -0.71 -1.11 1.84
CA LYS A 36 -1.49 -2.23 1.31
C LYS A 36 -2.94 -1.81 1.15
N LEU A 37 -3.39 -1.75 -0.10
CA LEU A 37 -4.80 -1.60 -0.43
C LEU A 37 -5.36 -2.93 -0.96
N PRO A 38 -6.68 -3.09 -1.02
CA PRO A 38 -7.27 -4.35 -1.47
C PRO A 38 -6.82 -4.77 -2.88
N CYS A 39 -6.68 -3.80 -3.79
CA CYS A 39 -6.29 -4.03 -5.18
C CYS A 39 -4.78 -3.94 -5.43
N GLY A 40 -3.96 -4.01 -4.38
CA GLY A 40 -2.50 -3.90 -4.47
C GLY A 40 -1.96 -2.72 -3.66
N ASN A 41 -0.65 -2.55 -3.71
CA ASN A 41 0.04 -1.54 -2.91
C ASN A 41 0.07 -0.19 -3.62
N ALA A 42 -0.18 0.89 -2.90
CA ALA A 42 -0.16 2.24 -3.45
C ALA A 42 0.54 3.23 -2.52
N CYS A 43 1.16 4.25 -3.09
CA CYS A 43 1.72 5.35 -2.31
C CYS A 43 0.57 6.20 -1.77
N GLN A 44 0.42 6.24 -0.45
CA GLN A 44 -0.58 7.06 0.22
C GLN A 44 0.11 8.14 1.03
N ARG A 45 -0.54 9.31 1.11
CA ARG A 45 -0.08 10.36 2.01
C ARG A 45 -0.16 9.85 3.45
N GLU A 46 0.89 10.10 4.22
CA GLU A 46 0.93 9.71 5.64
C GLU A 46 -0.25 10.32 6.40
N SER A 47 -0.93 9.49 7.20
CA SER A 47 -1.96 9.95 8.14
C SER A 47 -1.28 10.40 9.44
N PRO A 48 -1.54 11.62 9.93
CA PRO A 48 -1.00 12.09 11.20
C PRO A 48 -1.61 11.35 12.41
N PHE A 49 -2.74 10.66 12.21
CA PHE A 49 -3.44 9.88 13.23
C PHE A 49 -3.25 8.38 13.00
N ALA A 50 -3.21 7.61 14.09
CA ALA A 50 -3.20 6.16 14.04
C ALA A 50 -4.50 5.63 13.42
N THR A 51 -4.35 4.67 12.52
CA THR A 51 -5.40 4.08 11.69
C THR A 51 -5.14 2.57 11.57
N ASN A 52 -6.13 1.81 11.09
CA ASN A 52 -5.94 0.38 10.83
C ASN A 52 -5.35 0.09 9.43
N GLY A 53 -4.90 1.11 8.70
CA GLY A 53 -4.22 0.92 7.43
C GLY A 53 -2.88 0.22 7.62
N VAL A 54 -2.50 -0.62 6.66
CA VAL A 54 -1.32 -1.49 6.79
C VAL A 54 -0.20 -1.00 5.87
N PRO A 55 0.98 -0.61 6.39
CA PRO A 55 2.13 -0.29 5.56
C PRO A 55 2.73 -1.56 4.95
N VAL A 56 3.31 -1.43 3.77
CA VAL A 56 4.19 -2.46 3.19
C VAL A 56 5.50 -2.47 3.97
N LYS A 57 5.92 -3.63 4.44
CA LYS A 57 7.17 -3.78 5.19
C LYS A 57 8.32 -4.10 4.24
N ASP A 58 9.47 -3.51 4.52
CA ASP A 58 10.70 -3.84 3.79
C ASP A 58 11.03 -5.33 3.95
N GLY A 59 11.32 -6.00 2.83
CA GLY A 59 11.62 -7.44 2.79
C GLY A 59 10.40 -8.35 2.58
N GLU A 60 9.18 -7.81 2.54
CA GLU A 60 8.01 -8.57 2.11
C GLU A 60 8.08 -8.86 0.61
N HIS A 61 7.65 -10.07 0.20
CA HIS A 61 7.58 -10.40 -1.21
C HIS A 61 6.57 -9.48 -1.91
N CYS A 62 7.08 -8.61 -2.79
CA CYS A 62 6.28 -7.67 -3.55
C CYS A 62 6.84 -7.54 -4.97
N VAL A 63 5.94 -7.63 -5.95
CA VAL A 63 6.24 -7.43 -7.37
C VAL A 63 5.54 -6.15 -7.79
N ARG A 64 6.30 -5.15 -8.28
CA ARG A 64 5.71 -3.92 -8.85
C ARG A 64 4.97 -4.26 -10.15
N GLY A 65 3.85 -3.59 -10.38
CA GLY A 65 2.97 -3.87 -11.52
C GLY A 65 1.95 -4.96 -11.21
N ILE A 66 1.55 -5.70 -12.25
CA ILE A 66 0.49 -6.71 -12.16
C ILE A 66 1.01 -7.94 -11.42
N ASP A 67 0.39 -8.24 -10.29
CA ASP A 67 0.53 -9.46 -9.51
C ASP A 67 -0.74 -10.29 -9.69
N VAL A 68 -0.68 -11.22 -10.65
CA VAL A 68 -1.70 -12.24 -10.87
C VAL A 68 -1.45 -13.35 -9.86
N ARG A 69 -2.25 -13.37 -8.79
CA ARG A 69 -2.34 -14.56 -7.94
C ARG A 69 -3.06 -15.64 -8.74
N TYR A 70 -2.30 -16.58 -9.30
CA TYR A 70 -2.84 -17.83 -9.82
C TYR A 70 -3.37 -18.71 -8.69
#